data_AF-A0A958HV00-F1
#
_entry.id   AF-A0A958HV00-F1
#
_cell.length_a   1.000
_cell.length_b   1.000
_cell.length_c   1.000
_cell.angle_alpha   90.00
_cell.angle_beta   90.00
_cell.angle_gamma   90.00
#
_symmetry.space_group_name_H-M   'P 1'
#
loop_
_entity.id
_entity.type
_entity.pdbx_description
1 polymer ?
#
loop_
_entity_poly.entity_id
_entity_poly.type
_entity_poly.pdbx_seq_one_letter_code
_entity_poly.pdbx_strand_id
1 'polypeptide(L)'
;MSQSDFVRRLPGLGELRQGKPWLKRLHIDPLLLLPLLLLAGYGLVVLYSAGGGSLDAIERQGMSLGLAGVLMLIAAQIDVAILRRWALVIHLGGTVLLIIVLLAGDDAKGATRWIDLQVLRFQPAEIMKLAMPLAVCRYLG
;
A
#
# COMPACT_ATOMS: atom_id res chain seq x y z
N MET A 1 16.20 -42.64 -31.87
CA MET A 1 16.18 -41.17 -31.76
C MET A 1 15.15 -40.78 -30.72
N SER A 2 15.59 -40.18 -29.61
CA SER A 2 14.75 -39.96 -28.42
C SER A 2 13.96 -38.67 -28.55
N GLN A 3 12.68 -38.69 -28.14
CA GLN A 3 11.77 -37.55 -28.09
C GLN A 3 12.34 -36.35 -27.30
N SER A 4 13.30 -36.59 -26.40
CA SER A 4 14.01 -35.56 -25.63
C SER A 4 14.92 -34.64 -26.46
N ASP A 5 15.37 -35.09 -27.63
CA ASP A 5 16.25 -34.31 -28.51
C ASP A 5 15.49 -33.31 -29.40
N PHE A 6 14.18 -33.52 -29.57
CA PHE A 6 13.32 -32.66 -30.40
C PHE A 6 13.01 -31.33 -29.70
N VAL A 7 12.85 -31.33 -28.37
CA VAL A 7 12.54 -30.13 -27.58
C VAL A 7 13.68 -29.11 -27.56
N ARG A 8 14.93 -29.56 -27.76
CA ARG A 8 16.12 -28.67 -27.80
C ARG A 8 16.27 -27.88 -29.10
N ARG A 9 15.56 -28.26 -30.17
CA ARG A 9 15.72 -27.66 -31.51
C ARG A 9 14.73 -26.54 -31.84
N LEU A 10 13.86 -26.15 -30.92
CA LEU A 10 12.91 -25.06 -31.11
C LEU A 10 13.22 -23.88 -30.16
N PRO A 11 14.31 -23.13 -30.40
CA PRO A 11 14.48 -21.83 -29.77
C PRO A 11 13.42 -20.89 -30.34
N GLY A 12 12.35 -20.63 -29.57
CA GLY A 12 11.31 -19.66 -29.95
C GLY A 12 9.88 -20.04 -29.60
N LEU A 13 9.56 -21.31 -29.32
CA LEU A 13 8.19 -21.69 -28.93
C LEU A 13 7.85 -21.34 -27.47
N GLY A 14 8.86 -21.18 -26.61
CA GLY A 14 8.71 -20.70 -25.24
C GLY A 14 8.50 -19.18 -25.13
N GLU A 15 8.87 -18.41 -26.16
CA GLU A 15 8.73 -16.96 -26.17
C GLU A 15 7.34 -16.48 -26.63
N LEU A 16 6.62 -17.31 -27.40
CA LEU A 16 5.24 -17.04 -27.81
C LEU A 16 4.22 -17.11 -26.66
N ARG A 17 4.64 -17.60 -25.49
CA ARG A 17 3.83 -17.63 -24.25
C ARG A 17 4.30 -16.63 -23.20
N GLN A 18 5.22 -15.72 -23.54
CA GLN A 18 5.59 -14.61 -22.66
C GLN A 18 4.93 -13.31 -23.09
N GLY A 19 3.59 -13.33 -23.18
CA GLY A 19 2.83 -12.12 -22.95
C GLY A 19 3.14 -11.69 -21.52
N LYS A 20 4.10 -10.76 -21.33
CA LYS A 20 4.36 -10.15 -20.02
C LYS A 20 2.99 -9.75 -19.48
N PRO A 21 2.52 -10.33 -18.36
CA PRO A 21 1.21 -10.01 -17.83
C PRO A 21 1.12 -8.50 -17.73
N TRP A 22 0.05 -7.89 -18.22
CA TRP A 22 -0.18 -6.46 -18.10
C TRP A 22 0.03 -5.96 -16.65
N LEU A 23 -0.21 -6.83 -15.65
CA LEU A 23 0.12 -6.64 -14.23
C LEU A 23 1.62 -6.37 -13.94
N LYS A 24 2.56 -7.03 -14.64
CA LYS A 24 4.00 -6.77 -14.49
C LYS A 24 4.42 -5.40 -15.02
N ARG A 25 3.66 -4.83 -15.98
CA ARG A 25 3.91 -3.46 -16.46
C ARG A 25 3.47 -2.40 -15.44
N LEU A 26 2.56 -2.77 -14.54
CA LEU A 26 2.07 -1.90 -13.46
C LEU A 26 2.83 -2.08 -12.14
N HIS A 27 3.91 -2.87 -12.10
CA HIS A 27 4.63 -3.24 -10.87
C HIS A 27 3.73 -3.88 -9.80
N ILE A 28 2.67 -4.59 -10.23
CA ILE A 28 1.72 -5.26 -9.33
C ILE A 28 1.99 -6.76 -9.34
N ASP A 29 2.26 -7.32 -8.16
CA ASP A 29 2.42 -8.76 -7.96
C ASP A 29 1.05 -9.42 -7.70
N PRO A 30 0.52 -10.23 -8.64
CA PRO A 30 -0.80 -10.84 -8.50
C PRO A 30 -0.89 -11.78 -7.28
N LEU A 31 0.25 -12.38 -6.91
CA LEU A 31 0.37 -13.28 -5.77
C LEU A 31 0.14 -12.55 -4.43
N LEU A 32 0.47 -11.26 -4.34
CA LEU A 32 0.23 -10.45 -3.15
C LEU A 32 -1.11 -9.73 -3.22
N LEU A 33 -1.52 -9.30 -4.42
CA LEU A 33 -2.79 -8.61 -4.62
C LEU A 33 -4.00 -9.50 -4.30
N LEU A 34 -3.98 -10.76 -4.73
CA LEU A 34 -5.10 -11.68 -4.54
C LEU A 34 -5.43 -11.94 -3.06
N PRO A 35 -4.47 -12.35 -2.19
CA PRO A 35 -4.77 -12.52 -0.77
C PRO A 35 -5.15 -11.20 -0.08
N LEU A 36 -4.58 -10.06 -0.52
CA LEU A 36 -4.95 -8.74 0.00
C LEU A 36 -6.43 -8.42 -0.28
N LEU A 37 -6.89 -8.65 -1.52
CA LEU A 37 -8.29 -8.42 -1.90
C LEU A 37 -9.24 -9.38 -1.19
N LEU A 38 -8.85 -10.65 -1.03
CA LEU A 38 -9.64 -11.63 -0.27
C LEU A 38 -9.77 -11.22 1.20
N LEU A 39 -8.67 -10.77 1.82
CA LEU A 39 -8.68 -10.31 3.20
C LEU A 39 -9.52 -9.04 3.37
N ALA A 40 -9.42 -8.09 2.44
CA ALA A 40 -10.25 -6.88 2.43
C ALA A 40 -11.75 -7.21 2.29
N GLY A 41 -12.10 -8.11 1.37
CA GLY A 41 -13.48 -8.58 1.19
C GLY A 41 -14.01 -9.32 2.42
N TYR A 42 -13.20 -10.21 3.01
CA TYR A 42 -13.54 -10.89 4.25
C TYR A 42 -13.73 -9.90 5.41
N GLY A 43 -12.89 -8.87 5.51
CA GLY A 43 -13.03 -7.80 6.49
C GLY A 43 -14.37 -7.06 6.40
N LEU A 44 -14.89 -6.84 5.18
CA LEU A 44 -16.23 -6.27 4.99
C LEU A 44 -17.35 -7.19 5.48
N VAL A 45 -17.22 -8.50 5.26
CA VAL A 45 -18.18 -9.51 5.78
C VAL A 45 -18.17 -9.52 7.32
N VAL A 46 -16.99 -9.49 7.92
CA VAL A 46 -16.84 -9.41 9.39
C VAL A 46 -17.43 -8.10 9.92
N LEU A 47 -17.19 -6.98 9.24
CA LEU A 47 -17.74 -5.68 9.62
C LEU A 47 -19.27 -5.68 9.57
N TYR A 48 -19.86 -6.26 8.53
CA TYR A 48 -21.32 -6.41 8.43
C TYR A 48 -21.88 -7.24 9.59
N SER A 49 -21.21 -8.35 9.91
CA SER A 49 -21.62 -9.24 10.99
C SER A 49 -21.48 -8.59 12.38
N ALA A 50 -20.42 -7.81 12.61
CA ALA A 50 -20.16 -7.16 13.89
C ALA A 50 -20.98 -5.87 14.08
N GLY A 51 -21.26 -5.16 12.98
CA GLY A 51 -22.03 -3.92 12.96
C GLY A 51 -23.56 -4.12 13.00
N GLY A 52 -24.04 -5.35 13.21
CA GLY A 52 -25.47 -5.63 13.31
C GLY A 52 -26.25 -5.37 12.01
N GLY A 53 -25.60 -5.47 10.85
CA GLY A 53 -26.24 -5.26 9.56
C GLY A 53 -26.27 -3.80 9.06
N SER A 54 -25.54 -2.88 9.70
CA SER A 54 -25.49 -1.47 9.27
C SER A 54 -24.85 -1.31 7.89
N LEU A 55 -25.65 -0.97 6.87
CA LEU A 55 -25.17 -0.70 5.52
C LEU A 55 -24.25 0.53 5.48
N ASP A 56 -24.54 1.56 6.27
CA ASP A 56 -23.71 2.78 6.39
C ASP A 56 -22.25 2.48 6.76
N ALA A 57 -22.00 1.46 7.60
CA ALA A 57 -20.65 1.07 8.00
C ALA A 57 -19.91 0.39 6.84
N ILE A 58 -20.59 -0.45 6.06
CA ILE A 58 -20.02 -1.07 4.86
C ILE A 58 -19.72 0.00 3.82
N GLU A 59 -20.63 0.94 3.57
CA GLU A 59 -20.44 1.98 2.57
C GLU A 59 -19.23 2.86 2.91
N ARG A 60 -19.11 3.30 4.16
CA ARG A 60 -17.95 4.07 4.64
C ARG A 60 -16.65 3.27 4.51
N GLN A 61 -16.66 2.00 4.89
CA GLN A 61 -15.49 1.13 4.79
C GLN A 61 -15.13 0.84 3.32
N GLY A 62 -16.12 0.65 2.46
CA GLY A 62 -15.96 0.41 1.03
C GLY A 62 -15.36 1.62 0.32
N MET A 63 -15.84 2.84 0.62
CA MET A 63 -15.24 4.08 0.13
C MET A 63 -13.79 4.23 0.61
N SER A 64 -13.53 3.93 1.89
CA SER A 64 -12.18 4.00 2.45
C SER A 64 -11.23 3.00 1.79
N LEU A 65 -11.69 1.76 1.56
CA LEU A 65 -10.94 0.72 0.83
C LEU A 65 -10.70 1.11 -0.63
N GLY A 66 -11.69 1.71 -1.30
CA GLY A 66 -11.56 2.21 -2.66
C GLY A 66 -10.50 3.31 -2.76
N LEU A 67 -10.56 4.31 -1.86
CA LEU A 67 -9.57 5.37 -1.78
C LEU A 67 -8.17 4.82 -1.48
N ALA A 68 -8.05 3.91 -0.50
CA ALA A 68 -6.79 3.25 -0.17
C ALA A 68 -6.24 2.44 -1.35
N GLY A 69 -7.10 1.76 -2.11
CA GLY A 69 -6.73 1.01 -3.31
C GLY A 69 -6.18 1.92 -4.42
N VAL A 70 -6.84 3.06 -4.68
CA VAL A 70 -6.34 4.04 -5.65
C VAL A 70 -4.99 4.61 -5.21
N LEU A 71 -4.85 5.00 -3.94
CA LEU A 71 -3.60 5.51 -3.39
C LEU A 71 -2.47 4.46 -3.46
N MET A 72 -2.78 3.19 -3.19
CA MET A 72 -1.85 2.07 -3.34
C MET A 72 -1.39 1.92 -4.79
N LEU A 73 -2.30 2.00 -5.76
CA LEU A 73 -1.95 1.91 -7.18
C LEU A 73 -1.04 3.05 -7.62
N ILE A 74 -1.31 4.28 -7.17
CA ILE A 74 -0.44 5.45 -7.42
C ILE A 74 0.93 5.23 -6.78
N ALA A 75 0.97 4.84 -5.51
CA ALA A 75 2.21 4.59 -4.77
C ALA A 75 3.06 3.47 -5.41
N ALA A 76 2.41 2.43 -5.94
CA ALA A 76 3.08 1.34 -6.65
C ALA A 76 3.77 1.77 -7.96
N GLN A 77 3.37 2.90 -8.55
CA GLN A 77 4.06 3.46 -9.72
C GLN A 77 5.32 4.26 -9.35
N ILE A 78 5.53 4.58 -8.07
CA ILE A 78 6.67 5.40 -7.63
C ILE A 78 7.91 4.52 -7.51
N ASP A 79 8.98 4.89 -8.24
CA ASP A 79 10.26 4.21 -8.13
C ASP A 79 10.86 4.35 -6.71
N VAL A 80 11.28 3.22 -6.15
CA VAL A 80 11.97 3.14 -4.85
C VAL A 80 13.20 4.05 -4.82
N ALA A 81 13.91 4.26 -5.93
CA ALA A 81 15.06 5.16 -6.00
C ALA A 81 14.68 6.62 -5.68
N ILE A 82 13.51 7.07 -6.11
CA ILE A 82 12.99 8.41 -5.81
C ILE A 82 12.65 8.49 -4.32
N LEU A 83 11.93 7.49 -3.80
CA LEU A 83 11.59 7.41 -2.38
C LEU A 83 12.85 7.43 -1.50
N ARG A 84 13.90 6.69 -1.88
CA ARG A 84 15.18 6.66 -1.18
C ARG A 84 15.93 7.99 -1.23
N ARG A 85 15.74 8.82 -2.26
CA ARG A 85 16.32 10.17 -2.35
C ARG A 85 15.65 11.13 -1.37
N TRP A 86 14.33 11.07 -1.27
CA TRP A 86 13.53 11.94 -0.40
C TRP A 86 13.36 11.42 1.02
N ALA A 87 13.78 10.18 1.30
CA ALA A 87 13.57 9.50 2.58
C ALA A 87 13.98 10.33 3.80
N LEU A 88 15.13 11.00 3.76
CA LEU A 88 15.60 11.83 4.87
C LEU A 88 14.71 13.07 5.08
N VAL A 89 14.31 13.74 3.99
CA VAL A 89 13.43 14.91 4.03
C VAL A 89 12.05 14.51 4.55
N ILE A 90 11.50 13.40 4.07
CA ILE A 90 10.20 12.87 4.52
C ILE A 90 10.27 12.48 6.00
N HIS A 91 11.35 11.85 6.44
CA HIS A 91 11.54 11.46 7.84
C HIS A 91 11.68 12.66 8.78
N LEU A 92 12.49 13.66 8.41
CA LEU A 92 12.66 14.88 9.21
C LEU A 92 11.37 15.69 9.24
N GLY A 93 10.73 15.89 8.08
CA GLY A 93 9.44 16.58 7.99
C GLY A 93 8.34 15.87 8.78
N GLY A 94 8.27 14.54 8.71
CA GLY A 94 7.31 13.74 9.48
C GLY A 94 7.58 13.78 10.98
N THR A 95 8.85 13.80 11.40
CA THR A 95 9.24 14.00 12.81
C THR A 95 8.80 15.37 13.32
N VAL A 96 9.03 16.43 12.55
CA VAL A 96 8.55 17.78 12.89
C VAL A 96 7.03 17.81 12.99
N LEU A 97 6.32 17.19 12.04
CA LEU A 97 4.86 17.11 12.07
C LEU A 97 4.34 16.35 13.30
N LEU A 98 5.02 15.28 13.72
CA LEU A 98 4.69 14.58 14.96
C LEU A 98 4.88 15.47 16.19
N ILE A 99 5.96 16.25 16.24
CA ILE A 99 6.20 17.22 17.32
C ILE A 99 5.08 18.28 17.34
N ILE A 100 4.68 18.78 16.17
CA ILE A 100 3.57 19.75 16.06
C ILE A 100 2.27 19.15 16.57
N VAL A 101 1.92 17.92 16.19
CA VAL A 101 0.71 17.25 16.69
C VAL A 101 0.77 17.02 18.20
N LEU A 102 1.95 16.72 18.75
CA LEU A 102 2.13 16.58 20.19
C LEU A 102 1.88 17.89 20.95
N LEU A 103 2.23 19.04 20.34
CA LEU A 103 2.13 20.35 20.99
C LEU A 103 0.79 21.07 20.73
N ALA A 104 0.14 20.81 19.59
CA ALA A 104 -1.02 21.57 19.10
C ALA A 104 -2.24 20.71 18.77
N GLY A 105 -2.21 19.39 19.04
CA GLY A 105 -3.33 18.53 18.72
C GLY A 105 -4.45 18.64 19.75
N ASP A 106 -5.66 18.91 19.25
CA ASP A 106 -6.87 18.98 20.07
C ASP A 106 -7.17 17.65 20.77
N ASP A 107 -7.56 17.78 22.04
CA ASP A 107 -7.75 16.70 23.00
C ASP A 107 -9.08 15.96 22.74
N ALA A 108 -9.14 15.22 21.63
CA ALA A 108 -10.25 14.30 21.39
C ALA A 108 -9.99 13.00 22.18
N LYS A 109 -10.41 12.99 23.45
CA LYS A 109 -10.52 11.79 24.31
C LYS A 109 -9.18 11.11 24.70
N GLY A 110 -8.16 11.90 25.03
CA GLY A 110 -6.95 11.39 25.72
C GLY A 110 -5.94 10.65 24.82
N ALA A 111 -6.09 10.72 23.50
CA ALA A 111 -5.11 10.22 22.55
C ALA A 111 -5.04 11.14 21.32
N THR A 112 -4.28 12.22 21.45
CA THR A 112 -3.92 13.21 20.42
C THR A 112 -3.16 12.54 19.26
N ARG A 113 -3.86 11.85 18.36
CA ARG A 113 -3.25 11.01 17.30
C ARG A 113 -3.75 11.28 15.89
N TRP A 114 -4.85 12.01 15.74
CA TRP A 114 -5.52 12.21 14.45
C TRP A 114 -5.70 13.70 14.20
N ILE A 115 -5.23 14.16 13.04
CA ILE A 115 -5.58 15.48 12.52
C ILE A 115 -6.89 15.30 11.77
N ASP A 116 -7.98 15.82 12.32
CA ASP A 116 -9.29 15.77 11.66
C ASP A 116 -9.38 16.94 10.66
N LEU A 117 -9.11 16.67 9.38
CA LEU A 117 -9.23 17.67 8.32
C LEU A 117 -10.69 17.82 7.83
N GLN A 118 -11.68 17.47 8.68
CA GLN A 118 -13.14 17.48 8.45
C GLN A 118 -13.63 16.54 7.33
N VAL A 119 -12.81 16.29 6.31
CA VAL A 119 -13.04 15.40 5.17
C VAL A 119 -12.22 14.12 5.31
N LEU A 120 -11.01 14.21 5.88
CA LEU A 120 -10.12 13.06 6.06
C LEU A 120 -9.41 13.16 7.40
N ARG A 121 -9.38 12.05 8.14
CA ARG A 121 -8.59 11.94 9.36
C ARG A 121 -7.20 11.47 9.00
N PHE A 122 -6.22 12.35 9.14
CA PHE A 122 -4.84 12.09 8.76
C PHE A 122 -3.98 11.82 10.00
N GLN A 123 -3.27 10.69 9.99
CA GLN A 123 -2.35 10.32 11.07
C GLN A 123 -0.90 10.42 10.58
N PRO A 124 -0.11 11.42 11.03
CA PRO A 124 1.28 11.59 10.61
C PRO A 124 2.17 10.36 10.88
N ALA A 125 1.86 9.59 11.93
CA ALA A 125 2.61 8.39 12.28
C ALA A 125 2.53 7.30 11.21
N GLU A 126 1.49 7.25 10.38
CA GLU A 126 1.38 6.29 9.27
C GLU A 126 2.45 6.56 8.20
N ILE A 127 2.74 7.83 7.90
CA ILE A 127 3.85 8.18 6.99
C ILE A 127 5.19 7.73 7.59
N MET A 128 5.37 7.90 8.90
CA MET A 128 6.62 7.57 9.57
C MET A 128 6.93 6.07 9.59
N LYS A 129 5.92 5.20 9.57
CA LYS A 129 6.10 3.74 9.43
C LYS A 129 6.83 3.36 8.14
N LEU A 130 6.62 4.12 7.06
CA LEU A 130 7.30 3.91 5.78
C LEU A 130 8.60 4.73 5.69
N ALA A 131 8.59 5.97 6.16
CA ALA A 131 9.73 6.88 6.05
C ALA A 131 10.94 6.41 6.87
N MET A 132 10.73 5.82 8.04
CA MET A 132 11.80 5.42 8.94
C MET A 132 12.68 4.29 8.35
N PRO A 133 12.14 3.14 7.90
CA PRO A 133 12.96 2.13 7.22
C PRO A 133 13.68 2.67 5.98
N LEU A 134 13.01 3.52 5.18
CA LEU A 134 13.62 4.14 3.99
C LEU A 134 14.80 5.06 4.35
N ALA A 135 14.67 5.85 5.43
CA ALA A 135 15.73 6.73 5.89
C ALA A 135 16.92 5.94 6.46
N VAL A 136 16.65 4.87 7.20
CA VAL A 136 17.68 3.95 7.71
C VAL A 136 18.42 3.28 6.55
N CYS A 137 17.71 2.76 5.55
CA CYS A 137 18.33 2.19 4.34
C CYS A 137 19.17 3.20 3.56
N ARG A 138 18.83 4.49 3.57
CA ARG A 138 19.65 5.56 2.98
C ARG A 138 20.88 5.88 3.82
N TYR A 139 20.75 5.86 5.14
CA TYR A 139 21.85 6.17 6.05
C TYR A 139 22.89 5.05 6.10
N LEU A 140 22.44 3.79 6.07
CA LEU A 140 23.31 2.61 6.20
C LEU A 140 23.91 2.10 4.88
N GLY A 141 23.50 2.61 3.71
CA GLY A 141 23.96 2.09 2.42
C GLY A 141 24.27 3.18 1.42
#